data_AF-A0A4U4DZ52-F1
#
_entry.id   AF-A0A4U4DZ52-F1
#
_cell.length_a   1.000
_cell.length_b   1.000
_cell.length_c   1.000
_cell.angle_alpha   90.00
_cell.angle_beta   90.00
_cell.angle_gamma   90.00
#
_symmetry.space_group_name_H-M   'P 1'
#
loop_
_entity.id
_entity.type
_entity.pdbx_description
1 polymer ?
#
loop_
_entity_poly.entity_id
_entity_poly.type
_entity_poly.pdbx_seq_one_letter_code
_entity_poly.pdbx_strand_id
1 'polypeptide(L)'
;MSKATFKPLDNLIEEKGLRYNFVAKKMGINPSYLWQMRCNLFKMDINHMELLAEILGVDFFDIYELRKKFEQEVSKNATRGLNSIKQPA
;
A
#
# COMPACT_ATOMS: atom_id res chain seq x y z
N MET A 1 -8.03 2.24 16.93
CA MET A 1 -8.24 1.56 15.64
C MET A 1 -6.89 1.09 15.13
N SER A 2 -6.64 -0.21 15.00
CA SER A 2 -5.51 -0.66 14.19
C SER A 2 -5.81 -0.25 12.75
N LYS A 3 -4.94 0.55 12.13
CA LYS A 3 -5.09 0.81 10.70
C LYS A 3 -4.78 -0.51 9.99
N ALA A 4 -5.79 -1.10 9.35
CA ALA A 4 -5.58 -2.26 8.50
C ALA A 4 -4.60 -1.87 7.38
N THR A 5 -3.61 -2.72 7.13
CA THR A 5 -2.71 -2.60 5.98
C THR A 5 -3.45 -2.98 4.69
N PHE A 6 -2.96 -2.50 3.56
CA PHE A 6 -3.46 -2.87 2.25
C PHE A 6 -2.98 -4.27 1.89
N LYS A 7 -3.85 -5.26 2.13
CA LYS A 7 -3.54 -6.69 1.97
C LYS A 7 -2.88 -7.07 0.64
N PRO A 8 -3.27 -6.52 -0.53
CA PRO A 8 -2.62 -6.87 -1.79
C PRO A 8 -1.11 -6.61 -1.81
N LEU A 9 -0.65 -5.54 -1.16
CA LEU A 9 0.78 -5.27 -1.03
C LEU A 9 1.45 -6.23 -0.03
N ASP A 10 0.79 -6.53 1.08
CA ASP A 10 1.31 -7.47 2.07
C ASP A 10 1.48 -8.88 1.48
N ASN A 11 0.47 -9.35 0.75
CA ASN A 11 0.52 -10.63 0.04
C ASN A 11 1.69 -10.67 -0.94
N LEU A 12 1.93 -9.60 -1.71
CA LEU A 12 3.04 -9.55 -2.65
C LEU A 12 4.40 -9.70 -1.95
N ILE A 13 4.57 -9.08 -0.78
CA ILE A 13 5.81 -9.20 0.01
C ILE A 13 5.95 -10.63 0.59
N GLU A 14 4.85 -11.19 1.10
CA GLU A 14 4.82 -12.52 1.72
C GLU A 14 5.02 -13.65 0.70
N GLU A 15 4.46 -13.53 -0.51
CA GLU A 15 4.66 -14.48 -1.62
C GLU A 15 6.13 -14.56 -2.06
N LYS A 16 6.89 -13.47 -1.90
CA LYS A 16 8.35 -13.46 -2.13
C LYS A 16 9.14 -14.02 -0.94
N GLY A 17 8.48 -14.42 0.14
CA GLY A 17 9.10 -14.95 1.35
C GLY A 17 9.90 -13.91 2.14
N LEU A 18 9.64 -12.62 1.92
CA LEU A 18 10.43 -11.54 2.49
C LEU A 18 9.82 -11.03 3.80
N ARG A 19 10.67 -10.80 4.80
CA ARG A 19 10.25 -10.16 6.05
C ARG A 19 10.18 -8.64 5.87
N TYR A 20 9.18 -7.99 6.46
CA TYR A 20 9.02 -6.54 6.39
C TYR A 20 10.26 -5.75 6.87
N ASN A 21 10.92 -6.21 7.94
CA ASN A 21 12.15 -5.59 8.44
C ASN A 21 13.29 -5.70 7.43
N PHE A 22 13.35 -6.78 6.65
CA PHE A 22 14.33 -6.94 5.59
C PHE A 22 14.05 -5.98 4.44
N VAL A 23 12.79 -5.86 4.00
CA VAL A 23 12.38 -4.91 2.97
C VAL A 23 12.70 -3.48 3.38
N ALA A 24 12.30 -3.07 4.59
CA ALA A 24 12.59 -1.73 5.11
C ALA A 24 14.09 -1.43 5.15
N LYS A 25 14.90 -2.38 5.62
CA LYS A 25 16.36 -2.28 5.65
C LYS A 25 16.94 -2.10 4.25
N LYS A 26 16.46 -2.86 3.25
CA LYS A 26 16.92 -2.78 1.87
C LYS A 26 16.53 -1.46 1.19
N MET A 27 15.35 -0.93 1.52
CA MET A 27 14.92 0.40 1.09
C MET A 27 15.65 1.55 1.81
N GLY A 28 16.43 1.26 2.86
CA GLY A 28 17.09 2.30 3.66
C GLY A 28 16.14 3.13 4.53
N ILE A 29 14.96 2.58 4.88
CA ILE A 29 13.93 3.27 5.67
C ILE A 29 13.66 2.58 7.00
N ASN A 30 13.04 3.31 7.92
CA ASN A 30 12.58 2.76 9.19
C ASN A 30 11.42 1.76 8.96
N PRO A 31 11.38 0.59 9.64
CA PRO A 31 10.25 -0.36 9.55
C PRO A 31 8.87 0.26 9.82
N SER A 32 8.80 1.24 10.73
CA SER A 32 7.57 2.00 11.00
C SER A 32 7.15 2.83 9.80
N TYR A 33 8.09 3.35 9.00
CA TYR A 33 7.78 4.09 7.78
C TYR A 33 7.26 3.15 6.68
N LEU A 34 7.87 1.97 6.52
CA LEU A 34 7.31 0.92 5.65
C LEU A 34 5.89 0.53 6.07
N TRP A 35 5.64 0.37 7.38
CA TRP A 35 4.29 0.09 7.89
C TRP A 35 3.30 1.20 7.52
N GLN A 36 3.70 2.47 7.63
CA GLN A 36 2.84 3.59 7.22
C GLN A 36 2.51 3.56 5.72
N MET A 37 3.46 3.19 4.87
CA MET A 37 3.22 3.00 3.43
C MET A 37 2.26 1.84 3.16
N ARG A 38 2.39 0.74 3.89
CA ARG A 38 1.47 -0.40 3.80
C ARG A 38 0.06 -0.05 4.25
N CYS A 39 -0.10 0.87 5.20
CA CYS A 39 -1.42 1.41 5.58
C CYS A 39 -1.95 2.46 4.59
N ASN A 40 -1.07 3.17 3.87
CA ASN A 40 -1.45 4.21 2.91
C ASN A 40 -0.42 4.30 1.78
N LEU A 41 -0.75 3.69 0.63
CA LEU A 41 0.14 3.61 -0.52
C LEU A 41 0.40 4.99 -1.17
N PHE A 42 -0.38 6.02 -0.85
CA PHE A 42 -0.08 7.38 -1.30
C PHE A 42 1.23 7.93 -0.72
N LYS A 43 1.72 7.35 0.39
CA LYS A 43 3.02 7.69 0.98
C LYS A 43 4.22 7.14 0.21
N MET A 44 4.01 6.22 -0.74
CA MET A 44 5.07 5.85 -1.68
C MET A 44 5.12 6.85 -2.83
N ASP A 45 6.27 7.50 -2.98
CA ASP A 45 6.64 8.19 -4.21
C ASP A 45 7.23 7.21 -5.24
N ILE A 46 7.66 7.74 -6.39
CA ILE A 46 8.23 6.96 -7.49
C ILE A 46 9.47 6.18 -7.04
N ASN A 47 10.40 6.82 -6.31
CA ASN A 47 11.62 6.17 -5.85
C ASN A 47 11.33 5.00 -4.92
N HIS A 48 10.35 5.14 -4.02
CA HIS A 48 9.93 4.03 -3.17
C HIS A 48 9.31 2.88 -3.97
N MET A 49 8.54 3.19 -5.01
CA MET A 49 7.95 2.18 -5.89
C MET A 49 9.02 1.42 -6.69
N GLU A 50 10.02 2.13 -7.23
CA GLU A 50 11.16 1.54 -7.94
C GLU A 50 11.99 0.63 -7.03
N LEU A 51 12.38 1.11 -5.84
CA LEU A 51 13.13 0.32 -4.86
C LEU A 51 12.36 -0.92 -4.42
N LEU A 52 11.05 -0.78 -4.19
CA LEU A 52 10.23 -1.91 -3.79
C LEU A 52 10.11 -2.93 -4.93
N ALA A 53 9.92 -2.49 -6.18
CA ALA A 53 9.87 -3.37 -7.34
C ALA A 53 11.18 -4.16 -7.50
N GLU A 54 12.32 -3.50 -7.35
CA GLU A 54 13.64 -4.13 -7.38
C GLU A 54 13.80 -5.18 -6.29
N ILE A 55 13.46 -4.84 -5.04
CA ILE A 55 13.58 -5.76 -3.88
C ILE A 55 12.68 -6.99 -4.04
N LEU A 56 11.48 -6.80 -4.58
CA LEU A 56 10.51 -7.88 -4.77
C LEU A 56 10.75 -8.67 -6.06
N GLY A 57 11.63 -8.20 -6.94
CA GLY A 57 11.87 -8.79 -8.25
C GLY A 57 10.58 -8.85 -9.09
N VAL A 58 9.89 -7.71 -9.18
CA VAL A 58 8.67 -7.52 -9.98
C VAL A 58 8.80 -6.29 -10.86
N ASP A 59 7.86 -6.09 -11.78
CA ASP A 59 7.85 -4.89 -12.61
C ASP A 59 7.41 -3.66 -11.80
N PHE A 60 7.97 -2.49 -12.10
CA PHE A 60 7.52 -1.23 -11.50
C PHE A 60 6.00 -1.04 -11.65
N PHE A 61 5.46 -1.43 -12.79
CA PHE A 61 4.05 -1.30 -13.11
C PHE A 61 3.15 -2.13 -12.19
N ASP A 62 3.64 -3.26 -11.66
CA ASP A 62 2.91 -4.06 -10.67
C ASP A 62 2.68 -3.26 -9.37
N ILE A 63 3.70 -2.53 -8.92
CA ILE A 63 3.61 -1.65 -7.74
C ILE A 63 2.73 -0.43 -8.02
N TYR A 64 2.86 0.15 -9.22
CA TYR A 64 2.04 1.27 -9.64
C TYR A 64 0.55 0.92 -9.67
N GLU A 65 0.17 -0.23 -10.25
CA GLU A 65 -1.21 -0.69 -10.29
C GLU A 65 -1.76 -1.02 -8.90
N LEU A 66 -0.93 -1.50 -7.96
CA LEU A 66 -1.34 -1.64 -6.56
C LEU A 66 -1.71 -0.29 -5.93
N ARG A 67 -0.89 0.76 -6.14
CA ARG A 67 -1.19 2.11 -5.64
C ARG A 67 -2.46 2.69 -6.25
N LYS A 68 -2.70 2.46 -7.53
CA LYS A 68 -3.92 2.88 -8.24
C LYS A 68 -5.17 2.12 -7.76
N LYS A 69 -5.07 0.81 -7.48
CA LYS A 69 -6.16 0.04 -6.86
C LYS A 69 -6.50 0.56 -5.47
N PHE A 70 -5.48 0.90 -4.67
CA PHE A 70 -5.68 1.53 -3.36
C PHE A 70 -6.46 2.85 -3.47
N GLU A 71 -6.12 3.70 -4.45
CA GLU A 71 -6.85 4.94 -4.72
C GLU A 71 -8.33 4.71 -5.04
N GLN A 72 -8.62 3.70 -5.87
CA GLN A 72 -10.00 3.34 -6.21
C GLN A 72 -10.79 2.83 -5.00
N GLU A 73 -10.17 2.06 -4.10
CA GLU A 73 -10.81 1.57 -2.88
C GLU A 73 -11.11 2.71 -1.90
N VAL A 74 -10.14 3.61 -1.69
CA VAL A 74 -10.34 4.81 -0.85
C VAL A 74 -11.43 5.70 -1.43
N SER A 75 -11.43 5.93 -2.74
CA SER A 75 -12.44 6.75 -3.43
C SER A 75 -13.84 6.14 -3.34
N LYS A 76 -13.99 4.83 -3.58
CA LYS A 76 -15.27 4.12 -3.42
C LYS A 76 -15.81 4.23 -2.00
N ASN A 77 -14.94 4.14 -1.00
CA ASN A 77 -15.33 4.26 0.40
C ASN A 77 -15.75 5.69 0.76
N ALA A 78 -15.09 6.71 0.20
CA ALA A 78 -15.50 8.12 0.35
C ALA A 78 -16.92 8.35 -0.23
N THR A 79 -17.21 7.82 -1.42
CA THR A 79 -18.53 7.96 -2.05
C THR A 79 -19.62 7.17 -1.30
N ARG A 80 -19.32 5.99 -0.75
CA ARG A 80 -20.26 5.23 0.09
C ARG A 80 -20.59 5.94 1.40
N GLY A 81 -19.59 6.57 2.05
CA GLY A 81 -19.82 7.37 3.26
C GLY A 81 -20.70 8.59 3.01
N LEU A 82 -20.59 9.23 1.85
CA LEU A 82 -21.47 10.34 1.46
C LEU A 82 -22.92 9.89 1.21
N ASN A 83 -23.13 8.69 0.66
CA ASN A 83 -24.47 8.15 0.43
C ASN A 83 -25.16 7.67 1.71
N SER A 84 -24.42 7.21 2.74
CA SER A 84 -25.01 6.87 4.04
C SER A 84 -25.42 8.09 4.87
N ILE A 85 -24.89 9.28 4.56
CA ILE A 85 -25.26 10.53 5.25
C ILE A 85 -26.53 11.17 4.61
N LYS A 86 -26.88 10.76 3.38
CA LYS A 86 -28.02 11.33 2.62
C LYS A 86 -29.34 10.55 2.71
N GLN A 87 -29.47 9.55 3.58
CA GLN A 87 -30.78 8.99 3.92
C GLN A 87 -31.23 9.44 5.31
N PRO A 88 -32.01 10.52 5.36
CA PRO A 88 -33.22 10.51 6.17
C PRO A 88 -34.42 10.92 5.30
N ALA A 89 -35.33 9.96 5.10
CA ALA A 89 -36.78 10.15 4.97
C ALA A 89 -37.44 8.77 4.94
#